data_AF-A0A5J4QUX1-F1
#
_entry.id   AF-A0A5J4QUX1-F1
#
_cell.length_a   1.000
_cell.length_b   1.000
_cell.length_c   1.000
_cell.angle_alpha   90.00
_cell.angle_beta   90.00
_cell.angle_gamma   90.00
#
_symmetry.space_group_name_H-M   'P 1'
#
loop_
_entity.id
_entity.type
_entity.pdbx_description
1 polymer ?
#
loop_
_entity_poly.entity_id
_entity_poly.type
_entity_poly.pdbx_seq_one_letter_code
_entity_poly.pdbx_strand_id
1 'polypeptide(L)'
;MQTNKAAASAAWLSEVNRKITRPDSKEYAGTVIVPGQTIQVTVKKNDGTTLPAKTLYTHTGTLCVVTVDASPSRIATLFLISQDAIRSYVLSVAGQNFEFLIDATRYTEIWQFRYKNVYDMPEVLTAVGGVNVKGNNEGETAAMFDVERKFALKVTDEYTANSGVIFLQSDYKLWHNLFNAQEVQIYIAGTWYSIIITKQTYEREFRRSTLKAVEFSFKMANPEQNNLIEL
;
A
#
# COMPACT_ATOMS: atom_id res chain seq x y z
N MET A 1 15.09 -11.25 14.88
CA MET A 1 14.50 -10.53 16.03
C MET A 1 13.83 -9.29 15.46
N GLN A 2 12.53 -9.36 15.13
CA GLN A 2 11.76 -8.17 14.74
C GLN A 2 10.83 -7.81 15.90
N THR A 3 11.00 -6.57 16.30
CA THR A 3 10.35 -5.79 17.36
C THR A 3 8.97 -5.32 16.90
N ASN A 4 7.98 -6.21 16.88
CA ASN A 4 6.60 -5.77 16.69
C ASN A 4 6.23 -4.81 17.81
N LYS A 5 5.75 -3.61 17.46
CA LYS A 5 5.33 -2.64 18.47
C LYS A 5 3.99 -3.10 19.05
N ALA A 6 3.85 -2.98 20.36
CA ALA A 6 2.59 -3.30 21.01
C ALA A 6 1.47 -2.37 20.51
N ALA A 7 0.31 -2.94 20.19
CA ALA A 7 -0.86 -2.21 19.71
C ALA A 7 -1.34 -1.11 20.68
N ALA A 8 -1.07 -1.26 21.98
CA ALA A 8 -1.43 -0.28 23.01
C ALA A 8 -0.68 1.07 22.93
N SER A 9 0.35 1.18 22.09
CA SER A 9 1.20 2.37 22.01
C SER A 9 0.68 3.47 21.08
N ALA A 10 -0.23 3.15 20.16
CA ALA A 10 -0.71 4.09 19.15
C ALA A 10 -2.23 3.97 18.96
N ALA A 11 -2.91 5.12 18.84
CA ALA A 11 -4.35 5.15 18.60
C ALA A 11 -4.72 4.62 17.20
N TRP A 12 -3.89 4.98 16.21
CA TRP A 12 -3.88 4.35 14.89
C TRP A 12 -2.66 3.47 14.79
N LEU A 13 -2.83 2.22 14.36
CA LEU A 13 -1.78 1.22 14.26
C LEU A 13 -0.96 1.43 12.97
N SER A 14 -0.38 2.62 12.84
CA SER A 14 0.54 3.04 11.78
C SER A 14 1.53 4.04 12.37
N GLU A 15 2.71 4.15 11.77
CA GLU A 15 3.74 5.10 12.21
C GLU A 15 3.53 6.53 11.70
N VAL A 16 2.49 6.72 10.89
CA VAL A 16 2.05 8.01 10.37
C VAL A 16 0.61 8.27 10.78
N ASN A 17 0.23 9.55 10.79
CA ASN A 17 -1.14 10.00 10.99
C ASN A 17 -1.71 10.73 9.75
N ARG A 18 -0.89 10.82 8.69
CA ARG A 18 -1.25 11.44 7.42
C ARG A 18 -0.56 10.69 6.30
N LYS A 19 -1.33 10.41 5.26
CA LYS A 19 -0.88 9.65 4.09
C LYS A 19 -1.55 10.17 2.82
N ILE A 20 -0.87 9.98 1.70
CA ILE A 20 -1.42 10.23 0.37
C ILE A 20 -2.01 8.93 -0.18
N THR A 21 -3.20 9.03 -0.75
CA THR A 21 -3.84 7.95 -1.48
C THR A 21 -4.36 8.46 -2.82
N ARG A 22 -4.79 7.55 -3.67
CA ARG A 22 -5.25 7.84 -5.03
C ARG A 22 -6.66 7.29 -5.23
N PRO A 23 -7.43 7.85 -6.18
CA PRO A 23 -8.70 7.24 -6.59
C PRO A 23 -8.53 5.74 -6.82
N ASP A 24 -9.52 4.96 -6.40
CA ASP A 24 -9.58 3.50 -6.56
C ASP A 24 -8.52 2.67 -5.81
N SER A 25 -7.66 3.31 -5.01
CA SER A 25 -6.73 2.60 -4.13
C SER A 25 -7.47 1.86 -3.01
N LYS A 26 -7.04 0.64 -2.72
CA LYS A 26 -7.51 -0.09 -1.54
C LYS A 26 -6.77 0.46 -0.32
N GLU A 27 -7.49 0.99 0.65
CA GLU A 27 -6.90 1.56 1.85
C GLU A 27 -7.46 0.89 3.09
N TYR A 28 -6.58 0.66 4.07
CA TYR A 28 -6.93 0.01 5.33
C TYR A 28 -6.39 0.85 6.48
N ALA A 29 -7.17 0.95 7.55
CA ALA A 29 -6.76 1.61 8.78
C ALA A 29 -6.98 0.68 9.97
N GLY A 30 -5.91 0.38 10.71
CA GLY A 30 -5.95 -0.41 11.93
C GLY A 30 -6.05 0.48 13.17
N THR A 31 -6.90 0.13 14.13
CA THR A 31 -6.99 0.82 15.43
C THR A 31 -7.39 -0.16 16.54
N VAL A 32 -7.00 0.15 17.78
CA VAL A 32 -7.51 -0.52 18.98
C VAL A 32 -8.78 0.20 19.41
N ILE A 33 -9.89 -0.51 19.49
CA ILE A 33 -11.20 0.09 19.76
C ILE A 33 -11.91 -0.62 20.93
N VAL A 34 -12.55 0.14 21.82
CA VAL A 34 -13.34 -0.39 22.94
C VAL A 34 -14.83 -0.51 22.57
N PRO A 35 -15.61 -1.35 23.29
CA PRO A 35 -17.05 -1.43 23.09
C PRO A 35 -17.73 -0.04 23.16
N GLY A 36 -18.61 0.23 22.21
CA GLY A 36 -19.37 1.48 22.12
C GLY A 36 -18.63 2.65 21.42
N GLN A 37 -17.33 2.50 21.12
CA GLN A 37 -16.63 3.51 20.32
C GLN A 37 -16.99 3.42 18.83
N THR A 38 -16.92 4.57 18.18
CA THR A 38 -17.21 4.72 16.77
C THR A 38 -16.02 5.35 16.05
N ILE A 39 -15.80 4.89 14.81
CA ILE A 39 -14.89 5.51 13.86
C ILE A 39 -15.74 6.45 13.01
N GLN A 40 -15.51 7.74 13.18
CA GLN A 40 -16.16 8.80 12.41
C GLN A 40 -15.28 9.21 11.24
N VAL A 41 -15.90 9.64 10.16
CA VAL A 41 -15.23 10.14 8.97
C VAL A 41 -15.74 11.53 8.67
N THR A 42 -14.83 12.45 8.38
CA THR A 42 -15.14 13.77 7.85
C THR A 42 -14.49 13.90 6.48
N VAL A 43 -15.23 14.39 5.49
CA VAL A 43 -14.76 14.54 4.10
C VAL A 43 -14.67 16.02 3.75
N LYS A 44 -13.55 16.42 3.14
CA LYS A 44 -13.38 17.71 2.50
C LYS A 44 -13.43 17.55 0.99
N LYS A 45 -14.28 18.33 0.33
CA LYS A 45 -14.42 18.33 -1.13
C LYS A 45 -13.40 19.24 -1.82
N ASN A 46 -13.27 19.07 -3.13
CA ASN A 46 -12.44 19.94 -3.97
C ASN A 46 -12.92 21.40 -4.01
N ASP A 47 -14.23 21.63 -3.87
CA ASP A 47 -14.83 22.97 -3.76
C ASP A 47 -14.56 23.65 -2.40
N GLY A 48 -13.87 22.96 -1.48
CA GLY A 48 -13.54 23.46 -0.14
C GLY A 48 -14.58 23.15 0.93
N THR A 49 -15.75 22.63 0.55
CA THR A 49 -16.83 22.27 1.47
C THR A 49 -16.45 21.05 2.32
N THR A 50 -16.73 21.14 3.62
CA THR A 50 -16.60 20.00 4.54
C THR A 50 -17.97 19.38 4.78
N LEU A 51 -18.09 18.07 4.53
CA LEU A 51 -19.32 17.32 4.80
C LEU A 51 -19.43 16.97 6.30
N PRO A 52 -20.65 16.88 6.85
CA PRO A 52 -20.85 16.50 8.24
C PRO A 52 -20.31 15.09 8.51
N ALA A 53 -19.77 14.86 9.70
CA ALA A 53 -19.18 13.58 10.05
C ALA A 53 -20.18 12.42 9.91
N LYS A 54 -19.73 11.30 9.35
CA LYS A 54 -20.50 10.06 9.24
C LYS A 54 -19.77 8.91 9.92
N THR A 55 -20.54 7.99 10.48
CA THR A 55 -19.99 6.80 11.14
C THR A 55 -19.61 5.76 10.09
N LEU A 56 -18.32 5.40 10.04
CA LEU A 56 -17.82 4.31 9.19
C LEU A 56 -17.97 2.96 9.86
N TYR A 57 -17.75 2.91 11.17
CA TYR A 57 -17.76 1.68 11.95
C TYR A 57 -18.14 1.96 13.41
N THR A 58 -18.95 1.08 14.00
CA THR A 58 -19.30 1.08 15.42
C THR A 58 -18.88 -0.25 16.02
N HIS A 59 -18.06 -0.20 17.06
CA HIS A 59 -17.60 -1.41 17.71
C HIS A 59 -18.58 -1.87 18.79
N THR A 60 -19.07 -3.09 18.67
CA THR A 60 -19.99 -3.71 19.63
C THR A 60 -19.35 -4.85 20.44
N GLY A 61 -18.12 -5.24 20.10
CA GLY A 61 -17.39 -6.33 20.75
C GLY A 61 -16.56 -5.88 21.94
N THR A 62 -15.80 -6.82 22.51
CA THR A 62 -14.77 -6.54 23.52
C THR A 62 -13.58 -5.81 22.91
N LEU A 63 -12.78 -5.12 23.75
CA LEU A 63 -11.56 -4.44 23.32
C LEU A 63 -10.73 -5.34 22.40
N CYS A 64 -10.56 -4.92 21.15
CA CYS A 64 -9.76 -5.65 20.17
C CYS A 64 -9.17 -4.71 19.12
N VAL A 65 -8.22 -5.25 18.36
CA VAL A 65 -7.68 -4.59 17.17
C VAL A 65 -8.67 -4.80 16.03
N VAL A 66 -9.07 -3.72 15.38
CA VAL A 66 -9.94 -3.75 14.19
C VAL A 66 -9.22 -3.09 13.03
N THR A 67 -9.27 -3.74 11.87
CA THR A 67 -8.91 -3.15 10.58
C THR A 67 -10.19 -2.76 9.84
N VAL A 68 -10.33 -1.50 9.47
CA VAL A 68 -11.44 -1.01 8.67
C VAL A 68 -11.01 -0.71 7.24
N ASP A 69 -11.91 -0.97 6.29
CA ASP A 69 -11.75 -0.51 4.90
C ASP A 69 -11.96 1.00 4.84
N ALA A 70 -10.86 1.70 4.57
CA ALA A 70 -10.77 3.14 4.45
C ALA A 70 -10.58 3.59 2.99
N SER A 71 -10.87 2.73 2.01
CA SER A 71 -10.71 3.02 0.58
C SER A 71 -11.54 4.24 0.16
N PRO A 72 -11.03 5.11 -0.73
CA PRO A 72 -11.77 6.28 -1.22
C PRO A 72 -13.15 5.91 -1.79
N SER A 73 -13.29 4.75 -2.44
CA SER A 73 -14.56 4.23 -2.96
C SER A 73 -15.58 3.94 -1.85
N ARG A 74 -15.15 3.40 -0.71
CA ARG A 74 -15.98 3.15 0.46
C ARG A 74 -16.45 4.47 1.07
N ILE A 75 -15.55 5.43 1.19
CA ILE A 75 -15.86 6.78 1.71
C ILE A 75 -16.83 7.51 0.78
N ALA A 76 -16.59 7.49 -0.53
CA ALA A 76 -17.49 8.06 -1.52
C ALA A 76 -18.91 7.48 -1.43
N THR A 77 -19.01 6.15 -1.26
CA THR A 77 -20.29 5.45 -1.05
C THR A 77 -20.98 5.90 0.24
N LEU A 78 -20.23 6.01 1.36
CA LEU A 78 -20.77 6.46 2.65
C LEU A 78 -21.38 7.86 2.56
N PHE A 79 -20.77 8.74 1.77
CA PHE A 79 -21.20 10.13 1.59
C PHE A 79 -22.14 10.37 0.42
N LEU A 80 -22.40 9.35 -0.42
CA LEU A 80 -23.21 9.45 -1.64
C LEU A 80 -22.66 10.52 -2.61
N ILE A 81 -21.34 10.52 -2.81
CA ILE A 81 -20.63 11.45 -3.69
C ILE A 81 -19.72 10.68 -4.65
N SER A 82 -19.26 11.34 -5.72
CA SER A 82 -18.17 10.79 -6.55
C SER A 82 -16.85 10.78 -5.79
N GLN A 83 -16.02 9.75 -6.01
CA GLN A 83 -14.65 9.71 -5.48
C GLN A 83 -13.84 10.93 -5.94
N ASP A 84 -14.04 11.37 -7.18
CA ASP A 84 -13.34 12.52 -7.77
C ASP A 84 -13.67 13.84 -7.08
N ALA A 85 -14.75 13.91 -6.31
CA ALA A 85 -15.13 15.11 -5.56
C ALA A 85 -14.37 15.22 -4.23
N ILE A 86 -13.70 14.16 -3.78
CA ILE A 86 -13.00 14.09 -2.49
C ILE A 86 -11.60 14.69 -2.65
N ARG A 87 -11.30 15.71 -1.84
CA ARG A 87 -9.96 16.27 -1.72
C ARG A 87 -9.15 15.57 -0.64
N SER A 88 -9.78 15.37 0.51
CA SER A 88 -9.21 14.65 1.65
C SER A 88 -10.30 14.15 2.56
N TYR A 89 -9.98 13.16 3.38
CA TYR A 89 -10.86 12.68 4.43
C TYR A 89 -10.07 12.32 5.68
N VAL A 90 -10.71 12.47 6.83
CA VAL A 90 -10.12 12.23 8.14
C VAL A 90 -10.93 11.18 8.85
N LEU A 91 -10.27 10.10 9.27
CA LEU A 91 -10.81 9.13 10.20
C LEU A 91 -10.54 9.62 11.62
N SER A 92 -11.54 9.60 12.49
CA SER A 92 -11.44 10.00 13.88
C SER A 92 -11.96 8.91 14.79
N VAL A 93 -11.16 8.52 15.77
CA VAL A 93 -11.53 7.59 16.84
C VAL A 93 -10.97 8.11 18.15
N ALA A 94 -11.81 8.19 19.19
CA ALA A 94 -11.40 8.65 20.53
C ALA A 94 -10.61 10.00 20.55
N GLY A 95 -10.93 10.93 19.64
CA GLY A 95 -10.25 12.23 19.51
C GLY A 95 -8.92 12.21 18.75
N GLN A 96 -8.52 11.05 18.20
CA GLN A 96 -7.30 10.87 17.42
C GLN A 96 -7.63 10.75 15.93
N ASN A 97 -6.85 11.44 15.10
CA ASN A 97 -7.14 11.61 13.70
C ASN A 97 -6.11 10.91 12.81
N PHE A 98 -6.59 10.30 11.73
CA PHE A 98 -5.79 9.82 10.62
C PHE A 98 -6.29 10.46 9.33
N GLU A 99 -5.44 11.20 8.64
CA GLU A 99 -5.80 11.96 7.44
C GLU A 99 -5.31 11.28 6.15
N PHE A 100 -6.22 11.12 5.21
CA PHE A 100 -5.93 10.71 3.84
C PHE A 100 -6.09 11.91 2.90
N LEU A 101 -5.02 12.23 2.18
CA LEU A 101 -5.02 13.23 1.12
C LEU A 101 -5.17 12.52 -0.22
N ILE A 102 -6.13 12.95 -1.05
CA ILE A 102 -6.31 12.39 -2.40
C ILE A 102 -5.40 13.13 -3.38
N ASP A 103 -4.51 12.38 -4.02
CA ASP A 103 -3.82 12.83 -5.23
C ASP A 103 -4.74 12.56 -6.44
N ALA A 104 -5.32 13.64 -6.99
CA ALA A 104 -6.24 13.59 -8.12
C ALA A 104 -5.51 13.55 -9.49
N THR A 105 -4.19 13.46 -9.50
CA THR A 105 -3.40 13.38 -10.74
C THR A 105 -3.72 12.07 -11.45
N ARG A 106 -4.00 12.15 -12.76
CA ARG A 106 -4.24 10.97 -13.60
C ARG A 106 -2.91 10.38 -14.04
N TYR A 107 -2.58 9.21 -13.52
CA TYR A 107 -1.44 8.42 -13.96
C TYR A 107 -1.89 7.31 -14.89
N THR A 108 -1.05 6.97 -15.86
CA THR A 108 -1.31 5.85 -16.78
C THR A 108 -1.30 4.51 -16.05
N GLU A 109 -0.35 4.34 -15.14
CA GLU A 109 -0.17 3.12 -14.35
C GLU A 109 -0.13 3.46 -12.86
N ILE A 110 -0.90 2.71 -12.07
CA ILE A 110 -0.91 2.81 -10.61
C ILE A 110 -0.77 1.40 -10.05
N TRP A 111 0.34 1.17 -9.37
CA TRP A 111 0.66 -0.11 -8.73
C TRP A 111 0.40 -0.01 -7.24
N GLN A 112 -0.40 -0.92 -6.69
CA GLN A 112 -0.73 -0.94 -5.26
C GLN A 112 -0.01 -2.09 -4.57
N PHE A 113 0.70 -1.78 -3.50
CA PHE A 113 1.43 -2.73 -2.68
C PHE A 113 0.85 -2.76 -1.28
N ARG A 114 0.51 -3.94 -0.77
CA ARG A 114 0.07 -4.14 0.61
C ARG A 114 1.17 -4.84 1.39
N TYR A 115 1.45 -4.37 2.59
CA TYR A 115 2.40 -5.02 3.50
C TYR A 115 1.83 -5.06 4.92
N LYS A 116 2.36 -5.96 5.75
CA LYS A 116 2.10 -5.91 7.20
C LYS A 116 3.09 -4.97 7.86
N ASN A 117 2.59 -3.94 8.52
CA ASN A 117 3.42 -2.94 9.17
C ASN A 117 3.96 -3.43 10.53
N VAL A 118 4.65 -2.54 11.26
CA VAL A 118 5.30 -2.84 12.56
C VAL A 118 4.30 -3.29 13.65
N TYR A 119 3.00 -3.07 13.43
CA TYR A 119 1.90 -3.50 14.31
C TYR A 119 1.17 -4.75 13.80
N ASP A 120 1.72 -5.44 12.80
CA ASP A 120 1.10 -6.59 12.12
C ASP A 120 -0.22 -6.25 11.39
N MET A 121 -0.44 -4.96 11.09
CA MET A 121 -1.64 -4.47 10.40
C MET A 121 -1.39 -4.26 8.91
N PRO A 122 -2.38 -4.55 8.05
CA PRO A 122 -2.23 -4.31 6.61
C PRO A 122 -2.22 -2.82 6.32
N GLU A 123 -1.22 -2.40 5.57
CA GLU A 123 -1.05 -1.03 5.10
C GLU A 123 -0.72 -1.06 3.60
N VAL A 124 -1.25 -0.09 2.85
CA VAL A 124 -1.09 -0.05 1.38
C VAL A 124 -0.15 1.08 1.00
N LEU A 125 0.58 0.96 -0.11
CA LEU A 125 1.33 2.03 -0.74
C LEU A 125 1.08 1.98 -2.23
N THR A 126 1.04 3.16 -2.86
CA THR A 126 0.85 3.25 -4.30
C THR A 126 2.08 3.83 -4.97
N ALA A 127 2.54 3.14 -6.02
CA ALA A 127 3.59 3.58 -6.92
C ALA A 127 2.96 4.01 -8.25
N VAL A 128 3.43 5.13 -8.80
CA VAL A 128 2.91 5.69 -10.07
C VAL A 128 3.98 5.80 -11.16
N GLY A 129 5.22 5.42 -10.85
CA GLY A 129 6.20 5.16 -11.89
C GLY A 129 5.87 3.85 -12.59
N GLY A 130 6.27 3.76 -13.86
CA GLY A 130 6.13 2.52 -14.62
C GLY A 130 6.87 1.36 -13.95
N VAL A 131 6.41 0.15 -14.22
CA VAL A 131 7.11 -1.07 -13.79
C VAL A 131 7.91 -1.61 -14.98
N ASN A 132 9.21 -1.76 -14.79
CA ASN A 132 10.08 -2.36 -15.79
C ASN A 132 10.27 -3.85 -15.47
N VAL A 133 10.13 -4.72 -16.47
CA VAL A 133 10.42 -6.15 -16.32
C VAL A 133 11.80 -6.48 -16.88
N LYS A 134 12.61 -7.17 -16.09
CA LYS A 134 13.82 -7.82 -16.55
C LYS A 134 13.56 -9.33 -16.58
N GLY A 135 13.25 -9.81 -17.79
CA GLY A 135 13.02 -11.23 -18.03
C GLY A 135 14.26 -12.06 -17.68
N ASN A 136 14.09 -13.07 -16.84
CA ASN A 136 15.19 -13.96 -16.46
C ASN A 136 14.72 -15.40 -16.38
N ASN A 137 15.62 -16.34 -16.66
CA ASN A 137 15.33 -17.76 -16.53
C ASN A 137 16.50 -18.52 -15.92
N GLU A 138 16.16 -19.45 -15.03
CA GLU A 138 17.07 -20.48 -14.56
C GLU A 138 16.68 -21.78 -15.26
N GLY A 139 17.65 -22.51 -15.78
CA GLY A 139 17.40 -23.79 -16.45
C GLY A 139 18.67 -24.58 -16.62
N GLU A 140 18.53 -25.89 -16.68
CA GLU A 140 19.62 -26.80 -17.00
C GLU A 140 19.68 -26.99 -18.51
N THR A 141 20.89 -27.12 -19.06
CA THR A 141 21.07 -27.42 -20.49
C THR A 141 21.65 -28.81 -20.62
N ALA A 142 21.01 -29.67 -21.41
CA ALA A 142 21.52 -31.00 -21.72
C ALA A 142 21.41 -31.29 -23.22
N ALA A 143 22.40 -31.96 -23.78
CA ALA A 143 22.38 -32.40 -25.16
C ALA A 143 21.59 -33.70 -25.29
N MET A 144 20.54 -33.69 -26.10
CA MET A 144 19.82 -34.90 -26.54
C MET A 144 19.87 -34.97 -28.06
N PHE A 145 20.44 -36.06 -28.59
CA PHE A 145 20.59 -36.29 -30.03
C PHE A 145 21.32 -35.14 -30.76
N ASP A 146 22.48 -34.73 -30.24
CA ASP A 146 23.30 -33.62 -30.77
C ASP A 146 22.59 -32.25 -30.82
N VAL A 147 21.45 -32.12 -30.12
CA VAL A 147 20.72 -30.86 -29.96
C VAL A 147 20.68 -30.49 -28.48
N GLU A 148 21.22 -29.33 -28.15
CA GLU A 148 21.11 -28.74 -26.82
C GLU A 148 19.65 -28.36 -26.55
N ARG A 149 19.11 -28.84 -25.44
CA ARG A 149 17.76 -28.52 -24.97
C ARG A 149 17.83 -27.98 -23.55
N LYS A 150 16.96 -27.02 -23.25
CA LYS A 150 16.74 -26.51 -21.90
C LYS A 150 15.73 -27.39 -21.16
N PHE A 151 16.07 -27.77 -19.94
CA PHE A 151 15.25 -28.54 -19.02
C PHE A 151 15.09 -27.80 -17.69
N ALA A 152 14.06 -28.16 -16.92
CA ALA A 152 13.75 -27.56 -15.62
C ALA A 152 13.69 -26.01 -15.64
N LEU A 153 13.18 -25.44 -16.74
CA LEU A 153 13.10 -23.99 -16.92
C LEU A 153 12.20 -23.38 -15.83
N LYS A 154 12.78 -22.53 -14.98
CA LYS A 154 12.08 -21.69 -14.02
C LYS A 154 12.21 -20.25 -14.48
N VAL A 155 11.07 -19.62 -14.77
CA VAL A 155 11.01 -18.19 -15.04
C VAL A 155 11.26 -17.47 -13.71
N THR A 156 12.20 -16.52 -13.70
CA THR A 156 12.63 -15.78 -12.50
C THR A 156 12.64 -14.28 -12.77
N ASP A 157 11.58 -13.80 -13.42
CA ASP A 157 11.46 -12.40 -13.82
C ASP A 157 11.57 -11.47 -12.60
N GLU A 158 12.38 -10.42 -12.75
CA GLU A 158 12.59 -9.39 -11.75
C GLU A 158 11.91 -8.10 -12.24
N TYR A 159 11.00 -7.57 -11.44
CA TYR A 159 10.23 -6.37 -11.72
C TYR A 159 10.79 -5.20 -10.93
N THR A 160 11.07 -4.08 -11.58
CA THR A 160 11.53 -2.85 -10.91
C THR A 160 10.40 -1.82 -10.93
N ALA A 161 9.92 -1.45 -9.74
CA ALA A 161 8.90 -0.43 -9.54
C ALA A 161 9.53 0.88 -9.05
N ASN A 162 8.99 1.99 -9.53
CA ASN A 162 9.36 3.33 -9.09
C ASN A 162 8.18 4.00 -8.37
N SER A 163 8.41 4.54 -7.17
CA SER A 163 7.36 5.20 -6.38
C SER A 163 6.69 6.35 -7.11
N GLY A 164 7.39 6.98 -8.05
CA GLY A 164 7.02 8.27 -8.63
C GLY A 164 7.24 9.40 -7.62
N VAL A 165 6.41 10.44 -7.73
CA VAL A 165 6.49 11.63 -6.88
C VAL A 165 6.07 11.30 -5.45
N ILE A 166 6.93 11.61 -4.49
CA ILE A 166 6.63 11.55 -3.05
C ILE A 166 6.28 12.98 -2.61
N PHE A 167 5.11 13.18 -2.00
CA PHE A 167 4.70 14.52 -1.56
C PHE A 167 4.87 14.75 -0.06
N LEU A 168 4.88 13.70 0.77
CA LEU A 168 5.05 13.84 2.22
C LEU A 168 6.34 13.17 2.70
N GLN A 169 6.99 13.80 3.67
CA GLN A 169 8.14 13.19 4.33
C GLN A 169 7.74 11.95 5.15
N SER A 170 6.48 11.88 5.62
CA SER A 170 5.93 10.72 6.33
C SER A 170 5.88 9.48 5.43
N ASP A 171 5.71 9.64 4.12
CA ASP A 171 5.65 8.52 3.18
C ASP A 171 6.97 7.73 3.14
N TYR A 172 8.12 8.39 3.39
CA TYR A 172 9.40 7.67 3.50
C TYR A 172 9.41 6.66 4.65
N LYS A 173 8.69 6.91 5.74
CA LYS A 173 8.56 5.92 6.82
C LYS A 173 7.74 4.72 6.35
N LEU A 174 6.69 4.96 5.57
CA LEU A 174 5.88 3.88 4.98
C LEU A 174 6.71 3.04 4.01
N TRP A 175 7.47 3.68 3.11
CA TRP A 175 8.39 2.98 2.21
C TRP A 175 9.44 2.17 2.98
N HIS A 176 10.01 2.76 4.02
CA HIS A 176 10.93 2.04 4.91
C HIS A 176 10.28 0.83 5.58
N ASN A 177 9.01 0.95 6.01
CA ASN A 177 8.28 -0.17 6.61
C ASN A 177 7.98 -1.27 5.59
N LEU A 178 7.56 -0.91 4.37
CA LEU A 178 7.34 -1.87 3.28
C LEU A 178 8.60 -2.68 2.97
N PHE A 179 9.76 -2.04 2.95
CA PHE A 179 11.05 -2.69 2.70
C PHE A 179 11.53 -3.62 3.80
N ASN A 180 11.11 -3.36 5.04
CA ASN A 180 11.43 -4.22 6.19
C ASN A 180 10.28 -5.16 6.56
N ALA A 181 9.20 -5.18 5.77
CA ALA A 181 8.07 -6.06 6.00
C ALA A 181 8.41 -7.48 5.53
N GLN A 182 7.95 -8.46 6.31
CA GLN A 182 8.13 -9.88 5.98
C GLN A 182 7.15 -10.34 4.90
N GLU A 183 5.94 -9.77 4.91
CA GLU A 183 4.88 -10.09 3.96
C GLU A 183 4.54 -8.84 3.15
N VAL A 184 4.77 -8.92 1.85
CA VAL A 184 4.43 -7.88 0.87
C VAL A 184 3.64 -8.51 -0.28
N GLN A 185 2.65 -7.79 -0.76
CA GLN A 185 1.74 -8.20 -1.81
C GLN A 185 1.53 -7.08 -2.81
N ILE A 186 1.29 -7.43 -4.08
CA ILE A 186 0.91 -6.51 -5.15
C ILE A 186 -0.55 -6.76 -5.56
N TYR A 187 -1.28 -5.70 -5.89
CA TYR A 187 -2.65 -5.79 -6.38
C TYR A 187 -2.66 -5.85 -7.92
N ILE A 188 -3.17 -6.95 -8.48
CA ILE A 188 -3.28 -7.15 -9.92
C ILE A 188 -4.66 -7.73 -10.23
N ALA A 189 -5.37 -7.14 -11.20
CA ALA A 189 -6.64 -7.63 -11.72
C ALA A 189 -7.68 -8.03 -10.63
N GLY A 190 -7.75 -7.27 -9.54
CA GLY A 190 -8.71 -7.53 -8.46
C GLY A 190 -8.18 -8.36 -7.29
N THR A 191 -6.98 -8.95 -7.40
CA THR A 191 -6.43 -9.93 -6.45
C THR A 191 -5.08 -9.50 -5.89
N TRP A 192 -4.80 -9.86 -4.64
CA TRP A 192 -3.50 -9.64 -4.00
C TRP A 192 -2.59 -10.85 -4.20
N TYR A 193 -1.41 -10.62 -4.78
CA TYR A 193 -0.38 -11.64 -5.01
C TYR A 193 0.84 -11.38 -4.14
N SER A 194 1.37 -12.41 -3.50
CA SER A 194 2.57 -12.29 -2.66
C SER A 194 3.81 -12.06 -3.50
N ILE A 195 4.65 -11.12 -3.07
CA ILE A 195 5.91 -10.76 -3.73
C ILE A 195 7.07 -10.82 -2.74
N ILE A 196 8.28 -10.93 -3.27
CA ILE A 196 9.53 -10.87 -2.52
C ILE A 196 10.35 -9.71 -3.06
N ILE A 197 10.67 -8.73 -2.20
CA ILE A 197 11.54 -7.61 -2.55
C ILE A 197 12.98 -8.13 -2.59
N THR A 198 13.65 -7.96 -3.73
CA THR A 198 15.00 -8.50 -3.99
C THR A 198 16.08 -7.43 -3.82
N LYS A 199 15.79 -6.20 -4.24
CA LYS A 199 16.72 -5.06 -4.18
C LYS A 199 15.95 -3.79 -3.90
N GLN A 200 16.59 -2.85 -3.23
CA GLN A 200 16.01 -1.54 -2.98
C GLN A 200 17.09 -0.46 -3.04
N THR A 201 16.76 0.64 -3.70
CA THR A 201 17.53 1.87 -3.67
C THR A 201 16.75 2.87 -2.83
N TYR A 202 16.98 2.84 -1.52
CA TYR A 202 16.39 3.80 -0.59
C TYR A 202 17.40 4.90 -0.28
N GLU A 203 17.30 6.01 -1.02
CA GLU A 203 18.06 7.22 -0.72
C GLU A 203 17.15 8.28 -0.08
N ARG A 204 17.43 8.62 1.17
CA ARG A 204 16.77 9.74 1.85
C ARG A 204 17.75 10.89 2.01
N GLU A 205 17.44 12.02 1.39
CA GLU A 205 18.13 13.28 1.69
C GLU A 205 17.41 13.99 2.84
N PHE A 206 18.15 14.41 3.87
CA PHE A 206 17.56 15.10 5.03
C PHE A 206 17.28 16.59 4.77
N ARG A 207 17.65 17.10 3.58
CA ARG A 207 17.30 18.46 3.15
C ARG A 207 15.81 18.50 2.83
N ARG A 208 15.08 19.38 3.52
CA ARG A 208 13.62 19.50 3.45
C ARG A 208 13.06 19.79 2.03
N SER A 209 13.90 20.20 1.09
CA SER A 209 13.48 20.71 -0.22
C SER A 209 13.56 19.69 -1.37
N THR A 210 14.11 18.48 -1.15
CA THR A 210 14.26 17.46 -2.20
C THR A 210 13.72 16.12 -1.71
N LEU A 211 12.56 15.70 -2.23
CA LEU A 211 12.02 14.37 -2.00
C LEU A 211 12.36 13.51 -3.23
N LYS A 212 13.36 12.63 -3.11
CA LYS A 212 13.76 11.68 -4.16
C LYS A 212 12.76 10.53 -4.27
N ALA A 213 12.46 10.12 -5.51
CA ALA A 213 11.72 8.90 -5.77
C ALA A 213 12.47 7.67 -5.22
N VAL A 214 11.70 6.67 -4.83
CA VAL A 214 12.20 5.40 -4.31
C VAL A 214 12.02 4.35 -5.39
N GLU A 215 13.07 3.56 -5.62
CA GLU A 215 13.06 2.47 -6.58
C GLU A 215 13.37 1.15 -5.89
N PHE A 216 12.63 0.11 -6.22
CA PHE A 216 12.88 -1.23 -5.70
C PHE A 216 12.55 -2.29 -6.74
N SER A 217 13.23 -3.43 -6.63
CA SER A 217 12.98 -4.60 -7.44
C SER A 217 12.34 -5.71 -6.61
N PHE A 218 11.43 -6.45 -7.22
CA PHE A 218 10.72 -7.55 -6.61
C PHE A 218 10.50 -8.69 -7.61
N LYS A 219 10.19 -9.86 -7.09
CA LYS A 219 9.74 -11.03 -7.86
C LYS A 219 8.44 -11.57 -7.25
N MET A 220 7.66 -12.32 -8.02
CA MET A 220 6.52 -13.03 -7.44
C MET A 220 7.02 -14.09 -6.45
N ALA A 221 6.30 -14.28 -5.36
CA ALA A 221 6.60 -15.33 -4.39
C ALA A 221 6.31 -16.72 -4.98
N ASN A 222 5.30 -16.83 -5.83
CA ASN A 222 5.01 -18.03 -6.62
C ASN A 222 5.50 -17.86 -8.07
N PRO A 223 6.49 -18.64 -8.55
CA PRO A 223 7.00 -18.56 -9.91
C PRO A 223 5.94 -18.80 -11.01
N GLU A 224 4.87 -19.54 -10.72
CA GLU A 224 3.77 -19.76 -11.68
C GLU A 224 2.96 -18.49 -11.96
N GLN A 225 3.10 -17.48 -11.10
CA GLN A 225 2.39 -16.20 -11.18
C GLN A 225 3.21 -15.13 -11.90
N ASN A 226 4.40 -15.46 -12.41
CA ASN A 226 5.27 -14.48 -13.06
C ASN A 226 4.65 -13.86 -14.31
N ASN A 227 3.75 -14.54 -15.02
CA ASN A 227 3.10 -14.01 -16.23
C ASN A 227 1.89 -13.11 -15.93
N LEU A 228 1.55 -12.85 -14.66
CA LEU A 228 0.33 -12.10 -14.31
C LEU A 228 0.51 -10.58 -14.42
N ILE A 229 1.73 -10.08 -14.48
CA ILE A 229 2.01 -8.67 -14.78
C ILE A 229 2.12 -8.56 -16.30
N GLU A 230 0.98 -8.39 -16.95
CA GLU A 230 0.93 -7.97 -18.36
C GLU A 230 1.05 -6.44 -18.38
N LEU A 231 2.13 -5.93 -19.01
CA LEU A 231 2.35 -4.51 -19.26
C LEU A 231 1.56 -4.06 -20.50
#